data_AF-A0A968D1K6-F1
#
_entry.id   AF-A0A968D1K6-F1
#
_cell.length_a   1.000
_cell.length_b   1.000
_cell.length_c   1.000
_cell.angle_alpha   90.00
_cell.angle_beta   90.00
_cell.angle_gamma   90.00
#
_symmetry.space_group_name_H-M   'P 1'
#
loop_
_entity.id
_entity.type
_entity.pdbx_description
1 polymer ?
#
loop_
_entity_poly.entity_id
_entity_poly.type
_entity_poly.pdbx_seq_one_letter_code
_entity_poly.pdbx_strand_id
1 'polypeptide(L)'
;EPKFILDVHLGKLAKQLRMIGFDTLYQNHLDDDEIIEIGLKEKRIILTRDKGLLKNKKVTHGYWIRSSRPEEQLKEVVHRFDLQSRIRPFQRCMECNGLIKSIDKKE
;
A
#
# COMPACT_ATOMS: atom_id res chain seq x y z
N GLU A 1 8.28 -5.99 8.55
CA GLU A 1 7.65 -4.67 8.28
C GLU A 1 6.33 -4.89 7.56
N PRO A 2 5.30 -4.06 7.80
CA PRO A 2 4.02 -4.19 7.11
C PRO A 2 4.23 -3.99 5.61
N LYS A 3 3.61 -4.87 4.82
CA LYS A 3 3.53 -4.76 3.37
C LYS A 3 2.07 -4.57 2.98
N PHE A 4 1.83 -3.75 1.96
CA PHE A 4 0.51 -3.44 1.47
C PHE A 4 0.34 -3.89 0.03
N ILE A 5 -0.89 -4.20 -0.33
CA ILE A 5 -1.36 -4.29 -1.72
C ILE A 5 -2.65 -3.48 -1.83
N LEU A 6 -2.74 -2.64 -2.85
CA LEU A 6 -3.82 -1.67 -3.01
C LEU A 6 -4.64 -1.98 -4.25
N ASP A 7 -5.95 -1.79 -4.15
CA ASP A 7 -6.84 -1.80 -5.32
C ASP A 7 -6.56 -0.63 -6.29
N VAL A 8 -7.12 -0.74 -7.50
CA VAL A 8 -6.97 0.24 -8.59
C VAL A 8 -7.47 1.66 -8.26
N HIS A 9 -8.32 1.82 -7.26
CA HIS A 9 -8.87 3.12 -6.83
C HIS A 9 -7.94 3.87 -5.87
N LEU A 10 -6.86 3.26 -5.41
CA LEU A 10 -5.98 3.78 -4.36
C LEU A 10 -4.57 4.15 -4.88
N GLY A 11 -4.41 4.40 -6.18
CA GLY A 11 -3.10 4.72 -6.77
C GLY A 11 -2.37 5.91 -6.13
N LYS A 12 -3.08 6.97 -5.73
CA LYS A 12 -2.47 8.10 -5.00
C LYS A 12 -1.95 7.69 -3.62
N LEU A 13 -2.75 6.92 -2.87
CA LEU A 13 -2.34 6.36 -1.59
C LEU A 13 -1.12 5.44 -1.75
N ALA A 14 -1.06 4.66 -2.83
CA ALA A 14 0.08 3.79 -3.10
C ALA A 14 1.39 4.57 -3.22
N LYS A 15 1.37 5.67 -3.98
CA LYS A 15 2.53 6.56 -4.13
C LYS A 15 2.95 7.17 -2.79
N GLN A 16 1.98 7.60 -1.98
CA GLN A 16 2.24 8.18 -0.66
C GLN A 16 2.83 7.17 0.33
N LEU A 17 2.31 5.94 0.39
CA LEU A 17 2.87 4.89 1.25
C LEU A 17 4.31 4.52 0.87
N ARG A 18 4.61 4.45 -0.43
CA ARG A 18 5.98 4.24 -0.93
C ARG A 18 6.91 5.40 -0.56
N MET A 19 6.42 6.64 -0.70
CA MET A 19 7.19 7.84 -0.35
C MET A 19 7.64 7.84 1.11
N ILE A 20 6.78 7.40 2.04
CA ILE A 20 7.10 7.31 3.48
C ILE A 20 7.79 5.99 3.87
N GLY A 21 8.12 5.13 2.89
CA GLY A 21 9.01 3.98 3.07
C GLY A 21 8.35 2.60 3.08
N PHE A 22 7.02 2.49 2.94
CA PHE A 22 6.34 1.20 3.06
C PHE A 22 6.27 0.44 1.74
N ASP A 23 6.51 -0.89 1.82
CA ASP A 23 6.37 -1.80 0.70
C ASP A 23 4.90 -1.87 0.26
N THR A 24 4.61 -1.31 -0.91
CA THR A 24 3.24 -1.16 -1.39
C THR A 24 3.15 -1.61 -2.83
N LEU A 25 2.52 -2.75 -3.06
CA LEU A 25 2.20 -3.24 -4.39
C LEU A 25 0.93 -2.56 -4.91
N TYR A 26 0.99 -2.09 -6.14
CA TYR A 26 -0.12 -1.46 -6.85
C TYR A 26 0.18 -1.57 -8.33
N GLN A 27 -0.77 -2.13 -9.08
CA GLN A 27 -0.73 -2.25 -10.54
C GLN A 27 -2.16 -2.08 -11.06
N ASN A 28 -2.34 -1.29 -12.12
CA ASN A 28 -3.67 -0.94 -12.64
C ASN A 28 -4.44 -2.12 -13.27
N HIS A 29 -3.75 -3.22 -13.58
CA HIS A 29 -4.32 -4.36 -14.30
C HIS A 29 -4.60 -5.57 -13.41
N LEU A 30 -4.36 -5.47 -12.09
CA LEU A 30 -4.66 -6.58 -11.19
C LEU A 30 -6.17 -6.62 -10.93
N ASP A 31 -6.76 -7.79 -11.12
CA ASP A 31 -8.13 -8.03 -10.69
C ASP A 31 -8.22 -8.37 -9.19
N ASP A 32 -9.44 -8.48 -8.68
CA ASP A 32 -9.68 -8.75 -7.26
C ASP A 32 -9.10 -10.10 -6.81
N ASP A 33 -9.17 -11.14 -7.66
CA ASP A 33 -8.65 -12.46 -7.31
C ASP A 33 -7.12 -12.45 -7.27
N GLU A 34 -6.46 -11.78 -8.22
CA GLU A 34 -5.02 -11.57 -8.22
C GLU A 34 -4.55 -10.79 -6.99
N ILE A 35 -5.27 -9.72 -6.61
CA ILE A 35 -4.97 -8.95 -5.39
C ILE A 35 -5.06 -9.85 -4.16
N ILE A 36 -6.09 -10.69 -4.08
CA ILE A 36 -6.30 -11.61 -2.95
C ILE A 36 -5.21 -12.68 -2.89
N GLU A 37 -4.89 -13.31 -4.02
CA GLU A 37 -3.87 -14.36 -4.09
C GLU A 37 -2.48 -13.81 -3.76
N ILE A 38 -2.11 -12.64 -4.28
CA ILE A 38 -0.85 -11.98 -3.93
C ILE A 38 -0.86 -11.57 -2.45
N GLY A 39 -1.97 -11.01 -1.97
CA GLY A 39 -2.17 -10.64 -0.56
C GLY A 39 -1.91 -11.81 0.38
N LEU A 40 -2.49 -12.97 0.07
CA LEU A 40 -2.33 -14.20 0.81
C LEU A 40 -0.89 -14.74 0.73
N LYS A 41 -0.36 -14.89 -0.48
CA LYS A 41 0.96 -15.50 -0.75
C LYS A 41 2.10 -14.69 -0.17
N GLU A 42 2.05 -13.37 -0.31
CA GLU A 42 3.11 -12.46 0.15
C GLU A 42 2.85 -11.89 1.56
N LYS A 43 1.74 -12.29 2.20
CA LYS A 43 1.29 -11.77 3.52
C LYS A 43 1.19 -10.25 3.53
N ARG A 44 0.59 -9.68 2.47
CA ARG A 44 0.32 -8.25 2.34
C ARG A 44 -1.05 -7.93 2.91
N ILE A 45 -1.15 -6.77 3.55
CA ILE A 45 -2.42 -6.19 3.98
C ILE A 45 -3.08 -5.57 2.74
N ILE A 46 -4.27 -6.05 2.41
CA ILE A 46 -5.06 -5.52 1.31
C ILE A 46 -5.75 -4.24 1.76
N LEU A 47 -5.47 -3.12 1.09
CA LEU A 47 -6.19 -1.88 1.27
C LEU A 47 -7.12 -1.68 0.08
N THR A 48 -8.40 -1.47 0.35
CA THR A 48 -9.41 -1.32 -0.71
C THR A 48 -10.54 -0.40 -0.29
N ARG A 49 -11.19 0.25 -1.26
CA ARG A 49 -12.50 0.91 -1.04
C ARG A 49 -13.68 0.04 -1.45
N ASP A 50 -13.43 -1.11 -2.06
CA ASP A 50 -14.47 -2.08 -2.39
C ASP A 50 -14.70 -3.04 -1.23
N LYS A 51 -15.93 -3.06 -0.72
CA LYS A 51 -16.35 -4.02 0.31
C LYS A 51 -16.52 -5.43 -0.27
N GLY A 52 -16.77 -5.55 -1.57
CA GLY A 52 -16.90 -6.81 -2.30
C GLY A 52 -15.64 -7.66 -2.17
N LEU A 53 -14.48 -7.07 -2.47
CA LEU A 53 -13.18 -7.70 -2.31
C LEU A 53 -12.99 -8.28 -0.89
N LEU A 54 -13.33 -7.51 0.14
CA LEU A 54 -13.18 -7.92 1.55
C LEU A 54 -14.18 -9.00 2.01
N LYS A 55 -15.25 -9.26 1.25
CA LYS A 55 -16.19 -10.36 1.56
C LYS A 55 -15.64 -11.72 1.15
N ASN A 56 -14.59 -11.76 0.34
CA ASN A 56 -13.98 -13.02 -0.06
C ASN A 56 -13.29 -13.68 1.15
N LYS A 57 -13.66 -14.94 1.44
CA LYS A 57 -13.17 -15.70 2.61
C LYS A 57 -11.66 -15.92 2.62
N LYS A 58 -10.99 -15.81 1.46
CA LYS A 58 -9.52 -15.89 1.36
C LYS A 58 -8.82 -14.66 1.93
N VAL A 59 -9.51 -13.53 2.05
CA VAL A 59 -8.94 -12.30 2.62
C VAL A 59 -8.74 -12.47 4.11
N THR A 60 -7.48 -12.66 4.51
CA THR A 60 -7.10 -12.79 5.93
C THR A 60 -6.70 -11.45 6.55
N HIS A 61 -6.11 -10.56 5.76
CA HIS A 61 -5.60 -9.26 6.21
C HIS A 61 -6.07 -8.19 5.22
N GLY A 62 -7.24 -7.61 5.50
CA GLY A 62 -7.83 -6.57 4.67
C GLY A 62 -8.27 -5.38 5.50
N TYR A 63 -8.24 -4.19 4.92
CA TYR A 63 -8.76 -2.98 5.54
C TYR A 63 -9.50 -2.13 4.51
N TRP A 64 -10.74 -1.78 4.87
CA TRP A 64 -11.58 -0.90 4.07
C TRP A 64 -11.22 0.56 4.36
N ILE A 65 -10.71 1.26 3.34
CA ILE A 65 -10.38 2.68 3.44
C ILE A 65 -11.67 3.49 3.47
N ARG A 66 -11.89 4.20 4.58
CA ARG A 66 -13.12 4.96 4.83
C ARG A 66 -13.12 6.29 4.12
N SER A 67 -11.96 6.95 4.03
CA SER A 67 -11.85 8.25 3.39
C SER A 67 -11.82 8.16 1.86
N SER A 68 -12.49 9.11 1.20
CA SER A 68 -12.36 9.35 -0.25
C SER A 68 -11.26 10.38 -0.59
N ARG A 69 -10.74 11.11 0.40
CA ARG A 69 -9.75 12.18 0.24
C ARG A 69 -8.32 11.62 0.40
N PRO A 70 -7.45 11.68 -0.62
CA PRO A 70 -6.12 11.06 -0.57
C PRO A 70 -5.27 11.41 0.66
N GLU A 71 -5.26 12.68 1.05
CA GLU A 71 -4.53 13.18 2.22
C GLU A 71 -5.02 12.58 3.54
N GLU A 72 -6.31 12.27 3.64
CA GLU A 72 -6.90 11.64 4.81
C GLU A 72 -6.74 10.11 4.76
N GLN A 73 -6.70 9.50 3.56
CA GLN A 73 -6.41 8.06 3.41
C GLN A 73 -5.04 7.70 3.98
N LEU A 74 -4.01 8.53 3.73
CA LEU A 74 -2.69 8.28 4.28
C LEU A 74 -2.70 8.35 5.81
N LYS A 75 -3.31 9.39 6.38
CA LYS A 75 -3.45 9.54 7.84
C LYS A 75 -4.19 8.36 8.45
N GLU A 76 -5.28 7.93 7.80
CA GLU A 76 -6.07 6.77 8.21
C GLU A 76 -5.20 5.52 8.29
N VAL A 77 -4.41 5.20 7.26
CA VAL A 77 -3.52 4.03 7.26
C VAL A 77 -2.41 4.17 8.32
N VAL A 78 -1.78 5.34 8.41
CA VAL A 78 -0.70 5.58 9.38
C VAL A 78 -1.18 5.39 10.81
N HIS A 79 -2.36 5.91 11.14
CA HIS A 79 -2.95 5.75 12.47
C HIS A 79 -3.46 4.33 12.72
N ARG A 80 -4.17 3.74 11.75
CA ARG A 80 -4.78 2.41 11.87
C ARG A 80 -3.78 1.29 12.13
N PHE A 81 -2.58 1.41 11.55
CA PHE A 81 -1.52 0.41 11.63
C PHE A 81 -0.32 0.85 12.49
N ASP A 82 -0.46 1.95 13.24
CA ASP A 82 0.59 2.50 14.11
C ASP A 82 1.96 2.64 13.43
N LEU A 83 1.96 3.32 12.28
CA LEU A 83 3.12 3.39 11.39
C LEU A 83 4.07 4.55 11.69
N GLN A 84 3.67 5.48 12.57
CA GLN A 84 4.36 6.77 12.74
C GLN A 84 5.85 6.61 13.09
N SER A 85 6.17 5.70 14.01
CA SER A 85 7.55 5.41 14.44
C SER A 85 8.37 4.63 13.41
N ARG A 86 7.73 4.12 12.35
CA ARG A 86 8.35 3.27 11.31
C ARG A 86 8.53 3.98 9.98
N ILE A 87 8.14 5.26 9.90
CA ILE A 87 8.31 6.06 8.69
C ILE A 87 9.79 6.19 8.37
N ARG A 88 10.18 5.74 7.18
CA ARG A 88 11.54 5.84 6.64
C ARG A 88 11.43 6.39 5.21
N PRO A 89 11.35 7.71 5.05
CA PRO A 89 11.09 8.32 3.76
C PRO A 89 12.16 7.97 2.74
N PHE A 90 11.78 7.95 1.47
CA PHE A 90 12.73 7.79 0.36
C PHE A 90 13.59 6.53 0.49
N GLN A 91 13.01 5.43 0.95
CA GLN A 91 13.60 4.09 0.86
C GLN A 91 13.07 3.31 -0.35
N ARG A 92 11.99 3.78 -0.97
CA ARG A 92 11.32 3.11 -2.10
C ARG A 92 10.97 4.07 -3.22
N CYS A 93 11.01 3.55 -4.45
CA CYS A 93 10.58 4.26 -5.64
C CYS A 93 9.05 4.41 -5.61
N MET A 94 8.56 5.63 -5.81
CA MET A 94 7.13 5.93 -5.82
C MET A 94 6.40 5.26 -7.00
N GLU A 95 7.09 5.03 -8.12
CA GLU A 95 6.50 4.43 -9.32
C GLU A 95 6.53 2.89 -9.30
N CYS A 96 7.67 2.27 -8.97
CA CYS A 96 7.84 0.82 -9.08
C CYS A 96 7.98 0.06 -7.74
N ASN A 97 7.94 0.74 -6.59
CA ASN A 97 8.11 0.16 -5.24
C ASN A 97 9.50 -0.42 -4.92
N GLY A 98 10.44 -0.42 -5.88
CA GLY A 98 11.81 -0.91 -5.68
C GLY A 98 12.58 -0.11 -4.63
N LEU A 99 13.52 -0.76 -3.94
CA LEU A 99 14.39 -0.09 -2.97
C LEU A 99 15.29 0.93 -3.68
N ILE A 100 15.40 2.13 -3.11
CA ILE A 100 16.29 3.17 -3.63
C ILE A 100 17.54 3.26 -2.77
N LYS A 101 18.66 3.59 -3.42
CA LYS A 101 19.95 3.78 -2.77
C LYS A 101 20.33 5.25 -2.87
N SER A 102 20.87 5.78 -1.78
CA SER A 102 21.51 7.09 -1.83
C SER A 102 22.72 7.01 -2.76
N ILE A 103 22.84 7.99 -3.64
CA ILE A 103 24.03 8.23 -4.44
C ILE A 103 24.54 9.61 -4.08
N ASP A 104 25.86 9.77 -4.09
CA ASP A 104 26.44 11.10 -3.95
C ASP A 104 26.10 11.93 -5.19
N LYS A 105 25.81 13.22 -4.95
CA LYS A 105 25.61 14.16 -6.04
C LYS A 105 26.96 14.35 -6.72
N LYS A 106 27.08 13.94 -7.99
CA LYS A 106 28.21 14.35 -8.83
C LYS A 106 28.02 15.82 -9.17
N GLU A 107 29.01 16.64 -8.82
CA GLU A 107 29.17 18.01 -9.34
C GLU A 107 29.33 18.00 -10.87
#